data_AF-A0A8C9PDK9-F1
#
_entry.id   AF-A0A8C9PDK9-F1
#
_cell.length_a   1.000
_cell.length_b   1.000
_cell.length_c   1.000
_cell.angle_alpha   90.00
_cell.angle_beta   90.00
_cell.angle_gamma   90.00
#
_symmetry.space_group_name_H-M   'P 1'
#
loop_
_entity.id
_entity.type
_entity.pdbx_description
1 polymer ?
#
loop_
_entity_poly.entity_id
_entity_poly.type
_entity_poly.pdbx_seq_one_letter_code
_entity_poly.pdbx_strand_id
1 'polypeptide(L)' 'MPGTHVSRVRSLYRRILQLHRVLPPDLKSLGDQYVKDEFRRHKTVGSDEAQRFLQEWEARFNLDPCCI' A
#
# COMPACT_ATOMS: atom_id res chain seq x y z
N MET A 1 -18.92 -3.05 8.88
CA MET A 1 -18.48 -4.47 8.80
C MET A 1 -16.95 -4.51 8.73
N PRO A 2 -16.24 -4.86 9.81
CA PRO A 2 -14.77 -4.80 9.87
C PRO A 2 -14.05 -5.76 8.88
N GLY A 3 -14.75 -6.76 8.35
CA GLY A 3 -14.20 -7.72 7.39
C GLY A 3 -13.86 -7.14 6.01
N THR A 4 -14.51 -6.04 5.58
CA THR A 4 -14.23 -5.40 4.27
C THR A 4 -13.00 -4.50 4.30
N HIS A 5 -12.64 -3.97 5.47
CA HIS A 5 -11.47 -3.10 5.62
C HIS A 5 -10.17 -3.91 5.54
N VAL A 6 -10.08 -5.02 6.28
CA VAL A 6 -8.87 -5.88 6.30
C VAL A 6 -8.59 -6.52 4.93
N SER A 7 -9.64 -6.88 4.17
CA SER A 7 -9.47 -7.43 2.83
C SER A 7 -8.93 -6.38 1.84
N ARG A 8 -9.41 -5.13 1.90
CA ARG A 8 -8.90 -4.01 1.09
C ARG A 8 -7.44 -3.72 1.38
N VAL A 9 -7.06 -3.61 2.66
CA VAL A 9 -5.66 -3.42 3.10
C VAL A 9 -4.76 -4.52 2.52
N ARG A 10 -5.17 -5.78 2.62
CA ARG A 10 -4.41 -6.93 2.10
C ARG A 10 -4.28 -6.92 0.58
N SER A 11 -5.35 -6.58 -0.14
CA SER A 11 -5.35 -6.50 -1.60
C SER A 11 -4.41 -5.40 -2.10
N LEU A 12 -4.49 -4.21 -1.50
CA LEU A 12 -3.62 -3.09 -1.80
C LEU A 12 -2.14 -3.43 -1.55
N TYR A 13 -1.83 -3.99 -0.37
CA TYR A 13 -0.47 -4.40 -0.02
C TYR A 13 0.11 -5.42 -1.00
N ARG A 14 -0.68 -6.43 -1.39
CA ARG A 14 -0.26 -7.42 -2.39
C ARG A 14 0.01 -6.78 -3.76
N ARG A 15 -0.85 -5.86 -4.20
CA ARG A 15 -0.72 -5.18 -5.50
C ARG A 15 0.56 -4.33 -5.56
N ILE A 16 0.87 -3.60 -4.49
CA ILE A 16 2.09 -2.79 -4.40
C ILE A 16 3.34 -3.67 -4.48
N LEU A 17 3.37 -4.79 -3.72
CA LEU A 17 4.48 -5.73 -3.79
C LEU A 17 4.62 -6.41 -5.15
N GLN A 18 3.52 -6.58 -5.91
CA GLN A 18 3.56 -7.07 -7.29
C GLN A 18 4.21 -6.03 -8.22
N LEU A 19 3.87 -4.76 -8.09
CA LEU A 19 4.51 -3.68 -8.86
C LEU A 19 6.00 -3.60 -8.58
N HIS A 20 6.42 -3.78 -7.32
CA HIS A 20 7.85 -3.81 -7.00
C HIS A 20 8.62 -4.99 -7.60
N ARG A 21 7.96 -6.05 -8.11
CA ARG A 21 8.66 -7.18 -8.74
C ARG A 21 9.34 -6.80 -10.06
N VAL A 22 8.88 -5.75 -10.72
CA VAL A 22 9.48 -5.28 -11.99
C VAL A 22 10.59 -4.24 -11.77
N LEU A 23 10.82 -3.83 -10.51
CA LEU A 23 11.88 -2.90 -10.17
C LEU A 23 13.25 -3.61 -10.09
N PRO A 24 14.36 -2.90 -10.39
CA PRO A 24 15.71 -3.35 -10.05
C PRO A 24 15.83 -3.75 -8.57
N PRO A 25 16.68 -4.72 -8.20
CA PRO A 25 16.75 -5.29 -6.85
C PRO A 25 16.91 -4.26 -5.72
N ASP A 26 17.72 -3.23 -5.94
CA ASP A 26 17.97 -2.18 -4.94
C ASP A 26 16.74 -1.29 -4.74
N LEU A 27 16.10 -0.86 -5.84
CA LEU A 27 14.87 -0.06 -5.80
C LEU A 27 13.69 -0.86 -5.25
N LYS A 28 13.62 -2.15 -5.58
CA LYS A 28 12.66 -3.09 -5.01
C LYS A 28 12.80 -3.16 -3.49
N SER A 29 14.03 -3.34 -3.01
CA SER A 29 14.30 -3.49 -1.57
C SER A 29 13.96 -2.20 -0.81
N LEU A 30 14.33 -1.05 -1.37
CA LEU A 30 13.98 0.27 -0.84
C LEU A 30 12.46 0.48 -0.79
N GLY A 31 11.75 0.20 -1.89
CA GLY A 31 10.30 0.30 -1.97
C GLY A 31 9.57 -0.65 -1.02
N ASP A 32 10.00 -1.92 -0.96
CA ASP A 32 9.44 -2.93 -0.06
C ASP A 32 9.60 -2.51 1.41
N GLN A 33 10.73 -1.92 1.78
CA GLN A 33 10.96 -1.40 3.13
C GLN A 33 10.07 -0.19 3.44
N TYR A 34 9.99 0.77 2.52
CA TYR A 34 9.15 1.95 2.68
C TYR A 34 7.67 1.58 2.89
N VAL A 35 7.13 0.66 2.07
CA VAL A 35 5.73 0.22 2.19
C VAL A 35 5.48 -0.48 3.52
N LYS A 36 6.41 -1.31 3.99
CA LYS A 36 6.29 -1.97 5.30
C LYS A 36 6.25 -0.96 6.44
N ASP A 37 7.11 0.06 6.39
CA ASP A 37 7.17 1.08 7.43
C ASP A 37 5.91 1.95 7.46
N GLU A 38 5.40 2.35 6.29
CA GLU A 38 4.16 3.12 6.21
C GLU A 38 2.92 2.36 6.70
N PHE A 39 2.77 1.09 6.33
CA PHE A 39 1.67 0.24 6.83
C PHE A 39 1.82 -0.06 8.33
N ARG A 40 3.05 -0.13 8.86
CA ARG A 40 3.28 -0.30 10.30
C ARG A 40 2.88 0.96 11.06
N ARG A 41 3.22 2.15 10.56
CA ARG A 41 2.83 3.45 11.16
C ARG A 41 1.31 3.63 11.19
N HIS A 42 0.61 3.18 10.16
CA HIS A 42 -0.85 3.25 10.08
C HIS A 42 -1.59 2.06 10.74
N LYS A 43 -0.90 1.20 11.49
CA LYS A 43 -1.54 0.09 12.21
C LYS A 43 -2.26 0.54 13.49
N THR A 44 -1.84 1.64 14.08
CA THR A 44 -2.33 2.15 15.38
C THR A 44 -3.17 3.42 15.28
N VAL A 45 -3.37 3.95 14.08
CA VAL A 45 -4.15 5.18 13.84
C VAL A 45 -5.65 4.91 13.91
N GLY A 46 -6.43 5.97 14.13
CA GLY A 46 -7.90 5.89 14.21
C GLY A 46 -8.54 5.43 12.89
N SER A 47 -9.77 4.93 12.97
CA SER A 47 -10.51 4.37 11.81
C SER A 47 -10.65 5.36 10.65
N ASP A 48 -10.78 6.66 10.92
CA ASP A 48 -10.95 7.69 9.89
C ASP A 48 -9.65 7.99 9.14
N GLU A 49 -8.53 8.03 9.85
CA GLU A 49 -7.19 8.19 9.27
C GLU A 49 -6.81 6.94 8.45
N ALA A 50 -7.13 5.74 8.96
CA ALA A 50 -6.92 4.50 8.21
C ALA A 50 -7.73 4.47 6.90
N GLN A 51 -8.96 4.98 6.92
CA GLN A 51 -9.82 5.05 5.73
C GLN A 51 -9.29 6.07 4.70
N ARG A 52 -8.81 7.23 5.14
CA ARG A 52 -8.14 8.21 4.28
C ARG A 52 -6.85 7.67 3.68
N PHE A 53 -6.02 7.02 4.50
CA PHE A 53 -4.80 6.37 4.05
C PHE A 53 -5.08 5.36 2.93
N LEU A 54 -6.08 4.50 3.11
CA LEU A 54 -6.47 3.54 2.08
C LEU A 54 -6.94 4.21 0.78
N GLN A 55 -7.71 5.30 0.87
CA GLN A 55 -8.17 6.03 -0.32
C GLN A 55 -6.99 6.67 -1.09
N GLU A 56 -6.06 7.31 -0.39
CA GLU A 56 -4.90 7.95 -1.00
C GLU A 56 -3.99 6.92 -1.68
N TRP A 57 -3.77 5.77 -1.05
CA TRP A 57 -2.96 4.71 -1.62
C TRP A 57 -3.66 3.98 -2.76
N GLU A 58 -4.96 3.69 -2.64
CA GLU A 58 -5.75 3.16 -3.75
C GLU A 58 -5.72 4.15 -4.94
N ALA A 59 -5.84 5.45 -4.72
CA ALA A 59 -5.72 6.44 -5.79
C ALA A 59 -4.34 6.41 -6.44
N ARG A 60 -3.26 6.45 -5.64
CA ARG A 60 -1.87 6.49 -6.14
C ARG A 60 -1.49 5.24 -6.94
N PHE A 61 -1.96 4.06 -6.55
CA PHE A 61 -1.59 2.79 -7.18
C PHE A 61 -2.65 2.24 -8.17
N ASN A 62 -3.86 2.81 -8.23
CA ASN A 62 -4.88 2.43 -9.21
C ASN A 62 -5.03 3.39 -10.39
N LEU A 63 -4.54 4.65 -10.31
CA LEU A 63 -4.76 5.63 -11.37
C LEU A 63 -3.76 5.64 -12.52
N ASP A 64 -2.58 5.00 -12.44
CA ASP A 64 -1.68 4.94 -13.60
C ASP A 64 -0.68 3.78 -13.52
N PRO A 65 -0.68 2.82 -14.47
CA PRO A 65 0.38 1.82 -14.59
C PRO A 65 1.72 2.38 -15.09
N CYS A 66 1.75 3.65 -15.55
CA CYS A 66 2.88 4.24 -16.26
C CYS A 66 3.73 5.24 -15.46
N CYS A 67 3.43 5.50 -14.18
CA CYS A 67 4.30 6.29 -13.31
C CYS A 67 5.29 5.39 -12.54
N ILE A 68 6.15 4.67 -13.27
CA ILE A 68 7.47 4.19 -12.82
C ILE A 68 8.44 4.38 -13.99
#